data_AF-A0AA38MIP5-F1
#
_entry.id   AF-A0AA38MIP5-F1
#
_cell.length_a   1.000
_cell.length_b   1.000
_cell.length_c   1.000
_cell.angle_alpha   90.00
_cell.angle_beta   90.00
_cell.angle_gamma   90.00
#
_symmetry.space_group_name_H-M   'P 1'
#
loop_
_entity.id
_entity.type
_entity.pdbx_description
1 polymer ?
#
loop_
_entity_poly.entity_id
_entity_poly.type
_entity_poly.pdbx_seq_one_letter_code
_entity_poly.pdbx_strand_id
1 'polypeptide(L)'
;MKLFLVAAILSAAAAAKPTGDQHVAVTQDTPGNYKLALNLDRHSRVEWGNADRTGSYSYVDPNGVLHTVEYTAGVDGFQVTGYNASVAPTPIPDTDDSP
;
A
#
# COMPACT_ATOMS: atom_id res chain seq x y z
N MET A 1 -26.85 -23.97 9.97
CA MET A 1 -27.59 -22.69 9.82
C MET A 1 -26.62 -21.57 10.11
N LYS A 2 -26.31 -20.58 9.27
CA LYS A 2 -26.65 -20.25 7.88
C LYS A 2 -25.37 -19.57 7.32
N LEU A 3 -24.88 -20.10 6.21
CA LEU A 3 -23.76 -19.56 5.44
C LEU A 3 -24.27 -18.35 4.63
N PHE A 4 -23.56 -17.24 4.64
CA PHE A 4 -23.80 -16.13 3.71
C PHE A 4 -22.61 -16.03 2.75
N LEU A 5 -22.88 -16.31 1.48
CA LEU A 5 -21.99 -16.15 0.34
C LEU A 5 -22.67 -15.20 -0.65
N VAL A 6 -22.06 -14.04 -0.94
CA VAL A 6 -22.25 -13.19 -2.14
C VAL A 6 -20.97 -12.31 -2.22
N ALA A 7 -20.24 -12.10 -3.31
CA ALA A 7 -20.57 -12.12 -4.74
C ALA A 7 -19.39 -12.63 -5.58
N ALA A 8 -19.72 -13.24 -6.71
CA ALA A 8 -18.81 -13.55 -7.80
C ALA A 8 -18.44 -12.27 -8.57
N ILE A 9 -17.17 -12.16 -8.98
CA ILE A 9 -16.80 -11.33 -10.12
C ILE A 9 -15.95 -12.20 -11.04
N LEU A 10 -16.52 -12.51 -12.20
CA LEU A 10 -15.85 -13.15 -13.32
C LEU A 10 -15.04 -12.07 -14.06
N SER A 11 -13.71 -12.20 -14.09
CA SER A 11 -12.88 -11.44 -15.02
C SER A 11 -11.81 -12.36 -15.62
N ALA A 12 -11.94 -12.62 -16.91
CA ALA A 12 -10.87 -13.13 -17.74
C ALA A 12 -10.12 -11.94 -18.34
N ALA A 13 -8.81 -11.82 -18.11
CA ALA A 13 -7.86 -11.24 -19.06
C ALA A 13 -6.41 -11.34 -18.56
N ALA A 14 -5.59 -11.92 -19.43
CA ALA A 14 -4.13 -11.79 -19.57
C ALA A 14 -3.24 -12.09 -18.35
N ALA A 15 -2.50 -13.18 -18.45
CA ALA A 15 -1.37 -13.48 -17.58
C ALA A 15 -0.23 -12.47 -17.80
N ALA A 16 -0.21 -11.39 -17.01
CA ALA A 16 1.00 -10.61 -16.76
C ALA A 16 1.77 -11.29 -15.61
N LYS A 17 3.07 -11.50 -15.79
CA LYS A 17 3.97 -12.04 -14.75
C LYS A 17 3.85 -11.16 -13.49
N PRO A 18 3.89 -11.72 -12.27
CA PRO A 18 3.81 -10.91 -11.06
C PRO A 18 5.09 -10.07 -10.96
N THR A 19 4.96 -8.77 -11.17
CA THR A 19 6.02 -7.81 -10.94
C THR A 19 5.87 -7.31 -9.50
N GLY A 20 6.77 -7.75 -8.62
CA GLY A 20 6.90 -7.33 -7.21
C GLY A 20 5.93 -8.01 -6.23
N ASP A 21 6.32 -8.08 -4.95
CA ASP A 21 5.53 -8.55 -3.79
C ASP A 21 4.32 -7.63 -3.49
N GLN A 22 3.43 -7.47 -4.48
CA GLN A 22 2.22 -6.69 -4.33
C GLN A 22 1.23 -7.43 -3.43
N HIS A 23 0.89 -6.85 -2.29
CA HIS A 23 -0.01 -7.46 -1.33
C HIS A 23 -0.81 -6.42 -0.54
N VAL A 24 -1.97 -6.86 -0.06
CA VAL A 24 -2.80 -6.15 0.90
C VAL A 24 -3.00 -7.06 2.10
N ALA A 25 -2.63 -6.58 3.28
CA ALA A 25 -2.78 -7.29 4.53
C ALA A 25 -3.53 -6.41 5.54
N VAL A 26 -4.52 -6.99 6.21
CA VAL A 26 -5.26 -6.36 7.30
C VAL A 26 -5.28 -7.31 8.49
N THR A 27 -4.92 -6.81 9.67
CA THR A 27 -5.08 -7.53 10.94
C THR A 27 -5.94 -6.70 11.88
N GLN A 28 -6.80 -7.35 12.65
CA GLN A 28 -7.69 -6.70 13.60
C GLN A 28 -7.69 -7.50 14.90
N ASP A 29 -7.45 -6.83 16.02
CA ASP A 29 -7.45 -7.48 17.34
C ASP A 29 -8.77 -7.29 18.11
N THR A 30 -9.40 -6.14 17.93
CA THR A 30 -10.60 -5.67 18.66
C THR A 30 -11.45 -4.85 17.69
N PRO A 31 -12.78 -4.72 17.89
CA PRO A 31 -13.58 -3.80 17.09
C PRO A 31 -12.95 -2.40 17.01
N GLY A 32 -12.69 -1.93 15.79
CA GLY A 32 -12.09 -0.64 15.52
C GLY A 32 -10.56 -0.59 15.53
N ASN A 33 -9.87 -1.49 16.24
CA ASN A 33 -8.40 -1.52 16.29
C ASN A 33 -7.81 -2.46 15.23
N TYR A 34 -7.19 -1.88 14.20
CA TYR A 34 -6.64 -2.63 13.07
C TYR A 34 -5.26 -2.12 12.66
N LYS A 35 -4.57 -2.96 11.88
CA LYS A 35 -3.37 -2.61 11.12
C LYS A 35 -3.60 -2.94 9.66
N LEU A 36 -3.31 -1.99 8.79
CA LEU A 36 -3.30 -2.10 7.34
C LEU A 36 -1.86 -2.04 6.85
N ALA A 37 -1.50 -2.94 5.93
CA ALA A 37 -0.32 -2.85 5.11
C ALA A 37 -0.70 -3.09 3.65
N LEU A 38 -0.39 -2.12 2.80
CA LEU A 38 -0.59 -2.15 1.37
C LEU A 38 0.75 -1.86 0.71
N ASN A 39 1.19 -2.79 -0.13
CA ASN A 39 2.35 -2.62 -0.99
C ASN A 39 1.91 -2.95 -2.40
N LEU A 40 1.98 -1.97 -3.28
CA LEU A 40 1.70 -2.07 -4.71
C LEU A 40 2.94 -1.57 -5.46
N ASP A 41 2.97 -1.75 -6.77
CA ASP A 41 4.12 -1.41 -7.62
C ASP A 41 4.72 -0.01 -7.33
N ARG A 42 3.88 1.02 -7.32
CA ARG A 42 4.32 2.43 -7.15
C ARG A 42 3.67 3.13 -5.97
N HIS A 43 2.99 2.38 -5.11
CA HIS A 43 2.23 2.91 -3.99
C HIS A 43 2.39 2.01 -2.77
N SER A 44 2.57 2.60 -1.61
CA SER A 44 2.50 1.86 -0.35
C SER A 44 1.68 2.63 0.68
N ARG A 45 1.09 1.90 1.62
CA ARG A 45 0.44 2.47 2.80
C ARG A 45 0.57 1.52 3.96
N VAL A 46 0.99 2.04 5.11
CA VAL A 46 0.84 1.39 6.40
C VAL A 46 0.01 2.28 7.29
N GLU A 47 -0.94 1.70 8.01
CA GLU A 47 -1.78 2.43 8.95
C GLU A 47 -2.12 1.53 10.12
N TRP A 48 -2.13 2.08 11.31
CA TRP A 48 -2.58 1.37 12.50
C TRP A 48 -3.27 2.32 13.47
N GLY A 49 -4.12 1.74 14.32
CA GLY A 49 -4.80 2.45 15.38
C GLY A 49 -6.26 2.06 15.48
N ASN A 50 -7.02 2.86 16.22
CA ASN A 50 -8.43 2.63 16.48
C ASN A 50 -9.28 3.82 16.07
N ALA A 51 -9.70 4.66 17.03
CA ALA A 51 -10.47 5.87 16.77
C ALA A 51 -9.61 6.93 16.08
N ASP A 52 -8.39 7.11 16.57
CA ASP A 52 -7.33 7.84 15.89
C ASP A 52 -6.36 6.83 15.26
N ARG A 53 -5.87 7.17 14.08
CA ARG A 53 -4.96 6.33 13.29
C ARG A 53 -3.67 7.08 13.05
N THR A 54 -2.58 6.34 13.02
CA THR A 54 -1.28 6.79 12.55
C THR A 54 -0.92 5.98 11.34
N GLY A 55 -0.38 6.63 10.32
CA GLY A 55 0.03 5.92 9.13
C GLY A 55 1.10 6.66 8.35
N SER A 56 1.58 5.95 7.34
CA SER A 56 2.44 6.48 6.30
C SER A 56 1.95 5.97 4.96
N TYR A 57 1.93 6.83 3.95
CA TYR A 57 1.75 6.40 2.57
C TYR A 57 2.88 6.94 1.70
N SER A 58 3.16 6.21 0.63
CA SER A 58 4.12 6.64 -0.37
C SER A 58 3.60 6.43 -1.79
N TYR A 59 4.07 7.27 -2.70
CA TYR A 59 3.85 7.11 -4.13
C TYR A 59 5.04 7.60 -4.94
N VAL A 60 5.28 6.97 -6.10
CA VAL A 60 6.28 7.46 -7.06
C VAL A 60 5.58 8.32 -8.13
N ASP A 61 6.00 9.57 -8.28
CA ASP A 61 5.47 10.50 -9.28
C ASP A 61 5.98 10.18 -10.71
N PRO A 62 5.45 10.84 -11.76
CA PRO A 62 5.91 10.63 -13.13
C PRO A 62 7.39 10.96 -13.38
N ASN A 63 8.03 11.76 -12.54
CA ASN A 63 9.45 12.08 -12.62
C ASN A 63 10.34 11.04 -11.91
N GLY A 64 9.73 10.00 -11.31
CA GLY A 64 10.45 8.99 -10.55
C GLY A 64 10.79 9.41 -9.12
N VAL A 65 10.17 10.46 -8.60
CA VAL A 65 10.35 10.91 -7.21
C VAL A 65 9.40 10.14 -6.31
N LEU A 66 9.95 9.46 -5.31
CA LEU A 66 9.21 8.86 -4.21
C LEU A 66 8.81 9.94 -3.22
N HIS A 67 7.52 10.16 -3.10
CA HIS A 67 6.91 10.97 -2.06
C HIS A 67 6.44 10.08 -0.94
N THR A 68 6.79 10.42 0.30
CA THR A 68 6.33 9.73 1.50
C THR A 68 5.71 10.77 2.45
N VAL A 69 4.54 10.43 2.98
CA VAL A 69 3.78 11.28 3.90
C VAL A 69 3.49 10.47 5.15
N GLU A 70 3.85 11.01 6.31
CA GLU A 70 3.45 10.52 7.62
C GLU A 70 2.28 11.35 8.13
N TYR A 71 1.32 10.70 8.78
CA TYR A 71 0.09 11.38 9.19
C TYR A 71 -0.57 10.78 10.42
N THR A 72 -1.43 11.59 11.04
CA THR A 72 -2.49 11.14 11.94
C THR A 72 -3.86 11.40 11.32
N ALA A 73 -4.83 10.54 11.60
CA ALA A 73 -6.21 10.68 11.13
C ALA A 73 -7.17 10.35 12.27
N GLY A 74 -7.92 11.36 12.73
CA GLY A 74 -8.73 11.26 13.95
C GLY A 74 -9.94 12.17 13.94
N VAL A 75 -10.42 12.52 15.13
CA VAL A 75 -11.55 13.46 15.30
C VAL A 75 -11.28 14.84 14.68
N ASP A 76 -10.01 15.25 14.66
CA ASP A 76 -9.55 16.50 14.06
C ASP A 76 -9.23 16.38 12.57
N GLY A 77 -9.67 15.30 11.93
CA GLY A 77 -9.44 15.01 10.52
C GLY A 77 -8.03 14.47 10.23
N PHE A 78 -7.60 14.63 8.99
CA PHE A 78 -6.28 14.19 8.51
C PHE A 78 -5.26 15.30 8.75
N GLN A 79 -4.14 14.95 9.38
CA GLN A 79 -3.06 15.87 9.71
C GLN A 79 -1.72 15.28 9.29
N VAL A 80 -0.95 16.02 8.50
CA VAL A 80 0.40 15.61 8.10
C VAL A 80 1.36 15.86 9.24
N THR A 81 2.07 14.81 9.67
CA THR A 81 3.11 14.89 10.71
C THR A 81 4.51 14.88 10.13
N GLY A 82 4.69 14.42 8.90
CA GLY A 82 5.97 14.36 8.21
C GLY A 82 5.83 14.24 6.70
N TYR A 83 6.82 14.78 5.98
CA TYR A 83 6.89 14.66 4.52
C TYR A 83 8.35 14.56 4.07
N ASN A 84 8.63 13.60 3.19
CA ASN A 84 9.92 13.49 2.51
C ASN A 84 9.73 13.15 1.04
N ALA A 85 10.65 13.66 0.21
CA ALA A 85 10.71 13.38 -1.22
C ALA A 85 12.13 13.00 -1.62
N SER A 86 12.30 11.85 -2.27
CA SER A 86 13.59 11.31 -2.68
C SER A 86 13.48 10.71 -4.08
N VAL A 87 14.55 10.70 -4.87
CA VAL A 87 14.56 9.97 -6.14
C VAL A 87 14.40 8.48 -5.84
N ALA A 88 13.42 7.81 -6.46
CA ALA A 88 13.19 6.39 -6.25
C ALA A 88 14.40 5.60 -6.78
N PRO A 89 14.83 4.51 -6.09
CA PRO A 89 15.84 3.62 -6.63
C PRO A 89 15.39 3.13 -8.00
N THR A 90 16.17 3.42 -9.04
CA THR A 90 15.94 2.81 -10.35
C THR A 90 16.15 1.31 -10.20
N PRO A 91 15.23 0.45 -10.68
CA PRO A 91 15.53 -0.97 -10.84
C PRO A 91 16.86 -1.07 -11.56
N ILE A 92 17.87 -1.66 -10.90
CA ILE A 92 19.13 -1.96 -11.56
C ILE A 92 18.72 -2.90 -12.69
N PRO A 93 18.97 -2.56 -13.98
CA PRO A 93 18.73 -3.51 -15.04
C PRO A 93 19.47 -4.78 -14.65
N ASP A 94 18.80 -5.93 -14.62
CA ASP A 94 19.50 -7.20 -14.60
C ASP A 94 20.42 -7.13 -15.82
N THR A 95 21.72 -6.92 -15.57
CA THR A 95 22.72 -6.98 -16.62
C THR A 95 22.52 -8.35 -17.22
N ASP A 96 22.00 -8.38 -18.45
CA ASP A 96 21.92 -9.57 -19.29
C ASP A 96 23.37 -10.02 -19.48
N ASP A 97 23.82 -10.82 -18.52
CA ASP A 97 25.15 -11.39 -18.49
C ASP A 97 25.12 -12.55 -19.50
N SER A 98 25.24 -12.20 -20.78
CA SER A 98 25.59 -13.14 -21.84
C SER A 98 26.18 -12.44 -23.06
N PRO A 99 27.20 -13.03 -23.72
CA PRO A 99 27.81 -14.35 -23.50
C PRO A 99 29.21 -14.33 -22.85
#